data_AF-A0A1Y2MHD7-F1
#
_entry.id   AF-A0A1Y2MHD7-F1
#
_cell.length_a   1.000
_cell.length_b   1.000
_cell.length_c   1.000
_cell.angle_alpha   90.00
_cell.angle_beta   90.00
_cell.angle_gamma   90.00
#
_symmetry.space_group_name_H-M   'P 1'
#
loop_
_entity.id
_entity.type
_entity.pdbx_description
1 polymer ?
#
loop_
_entity_poly.entity_id
_entity_poly.type
_entity_poly.pdbx_seq_one_letter_code
_entity_poly.pdbx_strand_id
1 'polypeptide(L)'
;MTDQAGTVQDALFGDPVTVQPDDHGPAATQDPREVARIVGLAHDPGLFLVERSGQVLRADPARPGCADALARHDGDTVVQLLDTGHLRLGGTHHVHHAGSEGPARSVLVPKQTRDMVSRWDHLHPIPTPARASEPKKVPQRSTGLIGVDVVEPGKALVCLGHTGQGGTVLREAGRYRVENDHGALVGHASSYRAAARLLARYHGYTPGPVEIEHEHRAHRR
;
A
#
# COMPACT_ATOMS: atom_id res chain seq x y z
N MET A 1 8.43 -25.66 33.68
CA MET A 1 9.37 -24.59 33.33
C MET A 1 8.96 -24.13 31.94
N THR A 2 8.20 -23.03 31.86
CA THR A 2 7.66 -22.48 30.61
C THR A 2 8.60 -21.40 30.11
N ASP A 3 9.25 -21.65 28.97
CA ASP A 3 9.99 -20.65 28.20
C ASP A 3 9.02 -19.54 27.77
N GLN A 4 9.14 -18.36 28.40
CA GLN A 4 8.52 -17.14 27.88
C GLN A 4 9.45 -16.57 26.81
N ALA A 5 9.08 -16.76 25.54
CA ALA A 5 9.71 -16.11 24.41
C ALA A 5 9.37 -14.61 24.42
N GLY A 6 10.16 -13.80 25.15
CA GLY A 6 10.13 -12.34 25.03
C GLY A 6 10.84 -11.92 23.74
N THR A 7 10.21 -11.03 22.97
CA THR A 7 10.82 -10.48 21.75
C THR A 7 11.67 -9.29 22.14
N VAL A 8 12.94 -9.29 21.75
CA VAL A 8 13.83 -8.14 21.93
C VAL A 8 13.56 -7.16 20.80
N GLN A 9 13.10 -5.95 21.14
CA GLN A 9 12.88 -4.88 20.19
C GLN A 9 14.04 -3.87 20.29
N ASP A 10 14.74 -3.65 19.19
CA ASP A 10 15.75 -2.60 19.11
C ASP A 10 15.08 -1.22 19.24
N ALA A 11 15.57 -0.42 20.19
CA ALA A 11 15.08 0.93 20.40
C ALA A 11 15.65 1.87 19.33
N LEU A 12 14.79 2.71 18.73
CA LEU A 12 15.22 3.72 17.76
C LEU A 12 16.19 4.75 18.37
N PHE A 13 16.15 4.90 19.71
CA PHE A 13 17.11 5.65 20.52
C PHE A 13 17.32 4.91 21.85
N GLY A 14 18.55 4.47 22.16
CA GLY A 14 18.90 3.83 23.43
C GLY A 14 19.04 2.31 23.38
N ASP A 15 19.10 1.67 24.55
CA ASP A 15 19.32 0.24 24.69
C ASP A 15 18.07 -0.59 24.34
N PRO A 16 18.22 -1.77 23.73
CA PRO A 16 17.10 -2.62 23.34
C PRO A 16 16.28 -3.06 24.55
N VAL A 17 14.96 -3.04 24.40
CA VAL A 17 14.02 -3.41 25.47
C VAL A 17 13.37 -4.74 25.13
N THR A 18 13.30 -5.63 26.12
CA THR A 18 12.52 -6.87 25.99
C THR A 18 11.05 -6.52 26.20
N VAL A 19 10.24 -6.65 25.16
CA VAL A 19 8.80 -6.40 25.22
C VAL A 19 8.10 -7.74 25.34
N GLN A 20 7.27 -7.90 26.37
CA GLN A 20 6.35 -9.03 26.41
C GLN A 20 5.23 -8.72 25.41
N PRO A 21 4.94 -9.61 24.44
CA PRO A 21 3.74 -9.48 23.65
C PRO A 21 2.57 -9.73 24.59
N ASP A 22 2.06 -8.67 25.21
CA ASP A 22 0.74 -8.72 25.81
C ASP A 22 -0.22 -9.20 24.72
N ASP A 23 -1.18 -10.02 25.13
CA ASP A 23 -2.30 -10.45 24.31
C ASP A 23 -3.05 -9.17 23.91
N HIS A 24 -2.60 -8.56 22.81
CA HIS A 24 -3.19 -7.34 22.31
C HIS A 24 -4.62 -7.72 22.00
N GLY A 25 -5.56 -7.15 22.77
CA GLY A 25 -6.98 -7.29 22.50
C GLY A 25 -7.28 -6.99 21.03
N PRO A 26 -8.51 -7.28 20.55
CA PRO A 26 -8.86 -7.13 19.14
C PRO A 26 -8.33 -5.81 18.59
N ALA A 27 -7.69 -5.88 17.42
CA ALA A 27 -6.90 -4.80 16.84
C ALA A 27 -7.63 -3.45 17.02
N ALA A 28 -7.13 -2.64 17.93
CA ALA A 28 -7.75 -1.36 18.24
C ALA A 28 -7.65 -0.47 17.01
N THR A 29 -8.80 0.00 16.51
CA THR A 29 -8.85 0.94 15.40
C THR A 29 -8.14 2.22 15.81
N GLN A 30 -7.08 2.58 15.07
CA GLN A 30 -6.33 3.83 15.24
C GLN A 30 -6.64 4.87 14.16
N ASP A 31 -7.57 4.60 13.24
CA ASP A 31 -7.96 5.55 12.20
C ASP A 31 -8.93 6.61 12.79
N PRO A 32 -8.52 7.90 12.90
CA PRO A 32 -9.39 8.95 13.41
C PRO A 32 -10.64 9.18 12.55
N ARG A 33 -10.61 8.84 11.25
CA ARG A 33 -11.77 8.96 10.36
C ARG A 33 -12.82 7.91 10.68
N GLU A 34 -12.38 6.70 11.00
CA GLU A 34 -13.25 5.63 11.42
C GLU A 34 -13.89 5.94 12.78
N VAL A 35 -13.09 6.42 13.74
CA VAL A 35 -13.60 6.90 15.03
C VAL A 35 -14.63 8.01 14.84
N ALA A 36 -14.33 9.01 14.00
CA ALA A 36 -15.28 10.10 13.70
C ALA A 36 -16.58 9.59 13.08
N ARG A 37 -16.51 8.63 12.16
CA ARG A 37 -17.68 7.97 11.55
C ARG A 37 -18.56 7.29 12.61
N ILE A 38 -17.96 6.50 13.49
CA ILE A 38 -18.69 5.78 14.54
C ILE A 38 -19.32 6.76 15.55
N VAL A 39 -18.59 7.79 15.96
CA VAL A 39 -19.13 8.85 16.83
C VAL A 39 -20.29 9.58 16.17
N GLY A 40 -20.22 9.83 14.86
CA GLY A 40 -21.33 10.37 14.08
C GLY A 40 -22.56 9.47 14.13
N LEU A 41 -22.40 8.17 13.85
CA LEU A 41 -23.49 7.18 13.91
C LEU A 41 -24.10 7.06 15.31
N ALA A 42 -23.28 7.11 16.36
CA ALA A 42 -23.72 7.11 17.75
C ALA A 42 -24.48 8.37 18.13
N HIS A 43 -24.20 9.51 17.49
CA HIS A 43 -24.91 10.75 17.75
C HIS A 43 -26.25 10.83 17.01
N ASP A 44 -26.26 10.48 15.73
CA ASP A 44 -27.44 10.53 14.85
C ASP A 44 -27.20 9.56 13.67
N PRO A 45 -27.96 8.46 13.51
CA PRO A 45 -29.28 8.17 14.11
C PRO A 45 -29.28 7.60 15.53
N GLY A 46 -28.13 7.23 16.09
CA GLY A 46 -28.00 6.59 17.40
C GLY A 46 -27.69 5.10 17.32
N LEU A 47 -26.98 4.60 18.33
CA LEU A 47 -26.58 3.20 18.46
C LEU A 47 -27.12 2.59 19.75
N PHE A 48 -27.36 1.28 19.73
CA PHE A 48 -27.78 0.47 20.87
C PHE A 48 -26.83 -0.71 21.06
N LEU A 49 -26.59 -1.11 22.30
CA LEU A 49 -25.83 -2.31 22.66
C LEU A 49 -26.76 -3.32 23.35
N VAL A 50 -26.81 -4.54 22.81
CA VAL A 50 -27.47 -5.66 23.47
C VAL A 50 -26.47 -6.32 24.41
N GLU A 51 -26.56 -6.03 25.71
CA GLU A 51 -25.56 -6.47 26.71
C GLU A 51 -25.36 -7.99 26.73
N ARG A 52 -26.41 -8.77 26.50
CA ARG A 52 -26.35 -10.25 26.55
C ARG A 52 -25.54 -10.85 25.39
N SER A 53 -25.60 -10.24 24.21
CA SER A 53 -24.91 -10.74 23.01
C SER A 53 -23.68 -9.91 22.64
N GLY A 54 -23.47 -8.76 23.28
CA GLY A 54 -22.46 -7.78 22.88
C GLY A 54 -22.74 -7.16 21.51
N GLN A 55 -23.92 -7.39 20.92
CA GLN A 55 -24.24 -6.96 19.57
C GLN A 55 -24.60 -5.47 19.56
N VAL A 56 -23.97 -4.73 18.65
CA VAL A 56 -24.29 -3.32 18.41
C VAL A 56 -25.32 -3.22 17.29
N LEU A 57 -26.39 -2.49 17.57
CA LEU A 57 -27.48 -2.21 16.65
C LEU A 57 -27.51 -0.72 16.33
N ARG A 58 -27.84 -0.39 15.10
CA ARG A 58 -28.06 0.98 14.64
C ARG A 58 -29.55 1.28 14.67
N ALA A 59 -29.93 2.42 15.24
CA ALA A 59 -31.31 2.89 15.19
C ALA A 59 -31.75 3.14 13.74
N ASP A 60 -32.93 2.66 13.37
CA ASP A 60 -33.53 2.97 12.06
C ASP A 60 -34.20 4.35 12.13
N PRO A 61 -33.70 5.37 11.39
CA PRO A 61 -34.29 6.71 11.42
C PRO A 61 -35.70 6.76 10.82
N ALA A 62 -36.08 5.80 9.97
CA ALA A 62 -37.40 5.75 9.35
C ALA A 62 -38.44 5.04 10.23
N ARG A 63 -38.00 4.18 11.17
CA ARG A 63 -38.87 3.38 12.04
C ARG A 63 -38.40 3.44 13.49
N PRO A 64 -38.93 4.39 14.29
CA PRO A 64 -38.62 4.50 15.70
C PRO A 64 -38.88 3.17 16.43
N GLY A 65 -37.89 2.68 17.20
CA GLY A 65 -37.98 1.41 17.92
C GLY A 65 -37.50 0.19 17.14
N CYS A 66 -37.24 0.31 15.83
CA CYS A 66 -36.54 -0.70 15.04
C CYS A 66 -35.03 -0.41 15.01
N ALA A 67 -34.23 -1.47 15.04
CA ALA A 67 -32.79 -1.35 14.92
C ALA A 67 -32.21 -2.47 14.05
N ASP A 68 -31.19 -2.13 13.26
CA ASP A 68 -30.51 -3.05 12.36
C ASP A 68 -29.12 -3.41 12.88
N ALA A 69 -28.64 -4.61 12.54
CA ALA A 69 -27.32 -5.05 12.99
C ALA A 69 -26.23 -4.19 12.34
N LEU A 70 -25.31 -3.70 13.16
CA LEU A 70 -24.11 -3.04 12.65
C LEU A 70 -23.09 -4.10 12.20
N ALA A 71 -22.24 -3.76 11.24
CA ALA A 71 -21.18 -4.65 10.80
C ALA A 71 -20.25 -4.98 11.97
N ARG A 72 -19.69 -6.19 12.01
CA ARG A 72 -18.87 -6.66 13.15
C ARG A 72 -17.70 -5.71 13.45
N HIS A 73 -16.97 -5.26 12.42
CA HIS A 73 -15.84 -4.35 12.57
C HIS A 73 -16.23 -3.00 13.20
N ASP A 74 -17.38 -2.45 12.82
CA ASP A 74 -17.93 -1.23 13.41
C ASP A 74 -18.36 -1.47 14.87
N GLY A 75 -18.98 -2.63 15.13
CA GLY A 75 -19.35 -3.05 16.49
C GLY A 75 -18.14 -3.18 17.42
N ASP A 76 -17.05 -3.78 16.94
CA ASP A 76 -15.80 -3.91 17.68
C ASP A 76 -15.20 -2.52 17.99
N THR A 77 -15.29 -1.58 17.05
CA THR A 77 -14.87 -0.18 17.27
C THR A 77 -15.74 0.52 18.32
N VAL A 78 -17.06 0.27 18.35
CA VAL A 78 -17.95 0.81 19.39
C VAL A 78 -17.59 0.26 20.76
N VAL A 79 -17.33 -1.05 20.87
CA VAL A 79 -16.90 -1.69 22.11
C VAL A 79 -15.58 -1.09 22.59
N GLN A 80 -14.58 -0.95 21.70
CA GLN A 80 -13.33 -0.27 22.01
C GLN A 80 -13.57 1.15 22.56
N LEU A 81 -14.42 1.95 21.91
CA LEU A 81 -14.70 3.31 22.36
C LEU A 81 -15.48 3.37 23.69
N LEU A 82 -16.27 2.35 24.01
CA LEU A 82 -16.90 2.21 25.33
C LEU A 82 -15.85 1.88 26.40
N ASP A 83 -14.94 0.95 26.11
CA ASP A 83 -13.88 0.52 27.02
C ASP A 83 -12.89 1.65 27.34
N THR A 84 -12.56 2.48 26.34
CA THR A 84 -11.69 3.66 26.53
C THR A 84 -12.44 4.88 27.08
N GLY A 85 -13.74 4.78 27.33
CA GLY A 85 -14.58 5.85 27.88
C GLY A 85 -14.88 7.01 26.90
N HIS A 86 -14.61 6.82 25.61
CA HIS A 86 -15.00 7.77 24.56
C HIS A 86 -16.50 7.72 24.25
N LEU A 87 -17.15 6.59 24.49
CA LEU A 87 -18.61 6.44 24.49
C LEU A 87 -19.08 6.04 25.89
N ARG A 88 -20.39 6.20 26.16
CA ARG A 88 -20.99 5.77 27.43
C ARG A 88 -22.27 5.01 27.19
N LEU A 89 -22.54 4.02 28.02
CA LEU A 89 -23.84 3.37 28.05
C LEU A 89 -24.87 4.26 28.75
N GLY A 90 -25.97 4.50 28.06
CA GLY A 90 -27.15 5.21 28.54
C GLY A 90 -28.19 4.28 29.14
N GLY A 91 -29.45 4.71 29.02
CA GLY A 91 -30.61 3.99 29.51
C GLY A 91 -30.97 2.76 28.68
N THR A 92 -31.81 1.91 29.24
CA THR A 92 -32.32 0.69 28.58
C THR A 92 -33.58 1.02 27.77
N HIS A 93 -33.62 0.54 26.54
CA HIS A 93 -34.72 0.68 25.60
C HIS A 93 -35.11 -0.71 25.08
N HIS A 94 -36.39 -0.91 24.77
CA HIS A 94 -36.83 -2.12 24.07
C HIS A 94 -36.76 -1.83 22.57
N VAL A 95 -36.03 -2.67 21.84
CA VAL A 95 -35.81 -2.51 20.40
C VAL A 95 -36.22 -3.78 19.66
N HIS A 96 -36.80 -3.60 18.48
CA HIS A 96 -37.13 -4.67 17.56
C HIS A 96 -35.98 -4.87 16.57
N HIS A 97 -35.45 -6.08 16.53
CA HIS A 97 -34.39 -6.49 15.60
C HIS A 97 -34.68 -7.89 15.05
N ALA A 98 -34.67 -8.04 13.72
CA ALA A 98 -34.84 -9.33 13.04
C ALA A 98 -36.05 -10.17 13.51
N GLY A 99 -37.18 -9.51 13.81
CA GLY A 99 -38.40 -10.17 14.27
C GLY A 99 -38.41 -10.55 15.76
N SER A 100 -37.35 -10.24 16.50
CA SER A 100 -37.27 -10.38 17.96
C SER A 100 -37.27 -9.02 18.64
N GLU A 101 -37.93 -8.91 19.79
CA GLU A 101 -37.89 -7.73 20.64
C GLU A 101 -37.04 -8.02 21.87
N GLY A 102 -36.20 -7.08 22.28
CA GLY A 102 -35.37 -7.25 23.47
C GLY A 102 -34.84 -5.94 24.04
N PRO A 103 -34.37 -5.98 25.30
CA PRO A 103 -33.74 -4.84 25.93
C PRO A 103 -32.35 -4.59 25.34
N ALA A 104 -32.08 -3.34 24.98
CA ALA A 104 -30.77 -2.85 24.55
C ALA A 104 -30.48 -1.50 25.22
N ARG A 105 -29.21 -1.18 25.46
CA ARG A 105 -28.81 0.09 26.06
C ARG A 105 -28.42 1.10 25.01
N SER A 106 -28.87 2.33 25.15
CA SER A 106 -28.44 3.41 24.26
C SER A 106 -26.94 3.67 24.43
N VAL A 107 -26.27 3.99 23.33
CA VAL A 107 -24.88 4.44 23.33
C VAL A 107 -24.89 5.96 23.22
N LEU A 108 -24.31 6.62 24.22
CA LEU A 108 -24.26 8.06 24.33
C LEU A 108 -22.88 8.56 23.93
N VAL A 109 -22.87 9.73 23.27
CA VAL A 109 -21.66 10.46 22.91
C VAL A 109 -21.44 11.59 23.92
N PRO A 110 -20.44 11.49 24.82
CA PRO A 110 -20.07 12.59 25.72
C PRO A 110 -19.66 13.84 24.94
N LYS A 111 -19.88 15.02 25.54
CA LYS A 111 -19.47 16.30 24.96
C LYS A 111 -17.99 16.33 24.60
N GLN A 112 -17.12 15.81 25.48
CA GLN A 112 -15.67 15.76 25.25
C GLN A 112 -15.30 15.01 23.96
N THR A 113 -15.97 13.89 23.68
CA THR A 113 -15.76 13.08 22.47
C THR A 113 -16.25 13.81 21.23
N ARG A 114 -17.38 14.50 21.33
CA ARG A 114 -17.91 15.35 20.24
C ARG A 114 -16.95 16.50 19.92
N ASP A 115 -16.46 17.18 20.94
CA ASP A 115 -15.49 18.27 20.79
C ASP A 115 -14.17 17.76 20.20
N MET A 116 -13.75 16.55 20.55
CA MET A 116 -12.57 15.90 19.97
C MET A 116 -12.72 15.66 18.47
N VAL A 117 -13.81 15.03 18.04
CA VAL A 117 -14.07 14.77 16.62
C VAL A 117 -14.22 16.08 15.85
N SER A 118 -14.94 17.06 16.42
CA SER A 118 -15.06 18.39 15.84
C SER A 118 -13.68 19.03 15.62
N ARG A 119 -12.76 18.94 16.58
CA ARG A 119 -11.39 19.45 16.38
C ARG A 119 -10.67 18.77 15.22
N TRP A 120 -10.88 17.47 14.99
CA TRP A 120 -10.29 16.75 13.88
C TRP A 120 -10.83 17.20 12.52
N ASP A 121 -12.12 17.50 12.43
CA ASP A 121 -12.73 18.03 11.20
C ASP A 121 -12.15 19.39 10.80
N HIS A 122 -11.69 20.18 11.79
CA HIS A 122 -11.01 21.45 11.56
C HIS A 122 -9.52 21.31 11.27
N LEU A 123 -8.95 20.11 11.34
CA LEU A 123 -7.55 19.90 10.95
C LEU A 123 -7.45 19.99 9.42
N HIS A 124 -6.69 20.97 8.96
CA HIS A 124 -6.32 20.99 7.55
C HIS A 124 -5.52 19.73 7.24
N PRO A 125 -5.82 19.04 6.13
CA PRO A 125 -4.97 17.95 5.67
C PRO A 125 -3.56 18.52 5.52
N ILE A 126 -2.58 17.82 6.10
CA ILE A 126 -1.18 18.10 5.80
C ILE A 126 -1.09 18.12 4.28
N PRO A 127 -0.59 19.20 3.66
CA PRO A 127 -0.44 19.24 2.23
C PRO A 127 0.32 17.98 1.85
N THR A 128 -0.38 17.02 1.23
CA THR A 128 0.29 15.86 0.67
C THR A 128 1.36 16.47 -0.22
N PRO A 129 2.66 16.22 0.03
CA PRO A 129 3.69 16.74 -0.87
C PRO A 129 3.24 16.27 -2.23
N ALA A 130 2.85 17.23 -3.09
CA ALA A 130 2.13 16.97 -4.32
C ALA A 130 2.86 15.82 -4.97
N ARG A 131 2.22 14.64 -4.98
CA ARG A 131 2.81 13.33 -5.28
C ARG A 131 3.83 13.60 -6.38
N ALA A 132 5.13 13.60 -6.01
CA ALA A 132 6.17 14.33 -6.73
C ALA A 132 5.81 14.32 -8.20
N SER A 133 5.35 15.47 -8.71
CA SER A 133 4.84 15.61 -10.08
C SER A 133 5.74 14.76 -10.95
N GLU A 134 5.19 13.74 -11.64
CA GLU A 134 5.94 12.74 -12.40
C GLU A 134 7.26 13.36 -12.85
N PRO A 135 8.42 12.87 -12.37
CA PRO A 135 9.65 13.64 -12.33
C PRO A 135 9.79 14.35 -13.65
N LYS A 136 9.57 15.67 -13.63
CA LYS A 136 9.52 16.55 -14.81
C LYS A 136 10.65 16.11 -15.70
N LYS A 137 10.35 15.35 -16.78
CA LYS A 137 11.30 14.51 -17.53
C LYS A 137 12.67 15.16 -17.45
N VAL A 138 13.51 14.67 -16.53
CA VAL A 138 14.91 15.09 -16.50
C VAL A 138 15.35 14.83 -17.94
N PRO A 139 15.92 15.81 -18.66
CA PRO A 139 16.26 15.61 -20.06
C PRO A 139 17.07 14.32 -20.14
N GLN A 140 16.45 13.25 -20.65
CA GLN A 140 17.01 11.92 -20.58
C GLN A 140 18.29 12.02 -21.39
N ARG A 141 19.43 11.87 -20.71
CA ARG A 141 20.74 11.94 -21.35
C ARG A 141 20.69 10.98 -22.54
N SER A 142 21.12 11.46 -23.70
CA SER A 142 21.22 10.61 -24.89
C SER A 142 22.36 9.62 -24.65
N THR A 143 22.21 8.37 -25.10
CA THR A 143 23.35 7.44 -25.15
C THR A 143 24.49 7.95 -26.05
N GLY A 144 24.20 8.91 -26.93
CA GLY A 144 25.03 9.16 -28.11
C GLY A 144 24.91 8.01 -29.11
N LEU A 145 25.89 7.87 -29.99
CA LEU A 145 25.99 6.75 -30.93
C LEU A 145 26.10 5.43 -30.17
N ILE A 146 25.22 4.48 -30.46
CA ILE A 146 25.25 3.13 -29.92
C ILE A 146 25.99 2.24 -30.90
N GLY A 147 27.11 1.66 -30.46
CA GLY A 147 27.86 0.67 -31.23
C GLY A 147 27.29 -0.71 -31.00
N VAL A 148 27.05 -1.45 -32.07
CA VAL A 148 26.72 -2.88 -32.01
C VAL A 148 27.75 -3.62 -32.83
N ASP A 149 28.50 -4.48 -32.16
CA ASP A 149 29.53 -5.31 -32.78
C ASP A 149 28.99 -6.74 -32.92
N VAL A 150 28.74 -7.15 -34.17
CA VAL A 150 28.27 -8.50 -34.48
C VAL A 150 29.47 -9.43 -34.57
N VAL A 151 29.72 -10.13 -33.45
CA VAL A 151 30.80 -11.12 -33.30
C VAL A 151 30.57 -12.34 -34.20
N GLU A 152 29.34 -12.85 -34.24
CA GLU A 152 28.95 -13.95 -35.13
C GLU A 152 27.44 -13.87 -35.45
N PRO A 153 26.95 -14.57 -36.49
CA PRO A 153 25.53 -14.56 -36.82
C PRO A 153 24.68 -15.06 -35.64
N GLY A 154 23.89 -14.16 -35.06
CA GLY A 154 23.08 -14.43 -33.89
C GLY A 154 23.68 -13.98 -32.56
N LYS A 155 24.88 -13.40 -32.53
CA LYS A 155 25.52 -12.89 -31.31
C LYS A 155 26.14 -11.51 -31.57
N ALA A 156 25.85 -10.56 -30.70
CA ALA A 156 26.42 -9.23 -30.77
C ALA A 156 26.69 -8.63 -29.38
N LEU A 157 27.70 -7.77 -29.30
CA LEU A 157 27.98 -6.92 -28.16
C LEU A 157 27.42 -5.53 -28.43
N VAL A 158 26.79 -4.91 -27.42
CA VAL A 158 26.23 -3.56 -27.52
C VAL A 158 26.95 -2.65 -26.55
N CYS A 159 27.48 -1.54 -27.06
CA CYS A 159 28.13 -0.49 -26.28
C CYS A 159 27.29 0.79 -26.36
N LEU A 160 26.75 1.24 -25.23
CA LEU A 160 25.94 2.46 -25.16
C LEU A 160 26.85 3.70 -25.07
N GLY A 161 27.51 4.04 -26.18
CA GLY A 161 28.30 5.27 -26.36
C GLY A 161 29.17 5.64 -25.17
N HIS A 162 28.99 6.86 -24.64
CA HIS A 162 29.79 7.41 -23.54
C HIS A 162 29.28 7.03 -22.14
N THR A 163 28.31 6.11 -22.03
CA THR A 163 27.70 5.76 -20.74
C THR A 163 28.50 4.71 -19.96
N GLY A 164 29.41 3.99 -20.64
CA GLY A 164 30.15 2.87 -20.06
C GLY A 164 29.29 1.63 -19.78
N GLN A 165 28.02 1.65 -20.19
CA GLN A 165 27.07 0.55 -20.04
C GLN A 165 26.87 -0.16 -21.38
N GLY A 166 26.56 -1.44 -21.31
CA GLY A 166 26.43 -2.30 -22.46
C GLY A 166 25.67 -3.57 -22.15
N GLY A 167 25.83 -4.54 -23.05
CA GLY A 167 25.14 -5.81 -22.92
C GLY A 167 25.39 -6.73 -24.11
N THR A 168 24.84 -7.92 -23.99
CA THR A 168 24.99 -8.98 -25.00
C THR A 168 23.64 -9.29 -25.63
N VAL A 169 23.66 -9.55 -26.93
CA VAL A 169 22.49 -9.91 -27.73
C VAL A 169 22.70 -11.30 -28.30
N LEU A 170 21.80 -12.22 -28.02
CA LEU A 170 21.87 -13.63 -28.40
C LEU A 170 20.60 -14.05 -29.14
N ARG A 171 20.73 -14.78 -30.24
CA ARG A 171 19.58 -15.26 -31.02
C ARG A 171 19.02 -16.53 -30.39
N GLU A 172 17.76 -16.46 -29.99
CA GLU A 172 17.02 -17.54 -29.34
C GLU A 172 15.63 -17.67 -30.00
N ALA A 173 15.31 -18.87 -30.48
CA ALA A 173 14.00 -19.21 -31.07
C ALA A 173 13.45 -18.20 -32.10
N GLY A 174 14.34 -17.62 -32.93
CA GLY A 174 13.96 -16.66 -33.97
C GLY A 174 13.85 -15.19 -33.52
N ARG A 175 14.06 -14.90 -32.24
CA ARG A 175 14.20 -13.54 -31.68
C ARG A 175 15.59 -13.33 -31.08
N TYR A 176 15.90 -12.11 -30.71
CA TYR A 176 17.13 -11.77 -30.02
C TYR A 176 16.83 -11.55 -28.53
N ARG A 177 17.37 -12.41 -27.68
CA ARG A 177 17.47 -12.21 -26.24
C ARG A 177 18.52 -11.15 -25.95
N VAL A 178 18.18 -10.21 -25.09
CA VAL A 178 19.03 -9.06 -24.72
C VAL A 178 19.36 -9.18 -23.25
N GLU A 179 20.64 -9.15 -22.93
CA GLU A 179 21.17 -9.21 -21.57
C GLU A 179 21.98 -7.96 -21.28
N ASN A 180 22.00 -7.50 -20.03
CA ASN A 180 22.89 -6.43 -19.59
C ASN A 180 24.31 -6.98 -19.34
N ASP A 181 25.25 -6.10 -18.98
CA ASP A 181 26.65 -6.47 -18.66
C ASP A 181 26.79 -7.50 -17.53
N HIS A 182 25.75 -7.71 -16.74
CA HIS A 182 25.73 -8.66 -15.63
C HIS A 182 25.04 -9.99 -15.99
N GLY A 183 24.65 -10.19 -17.26
CA GLY A 183 23.95 -11.38 -17.73
C GLY A 183 22.47 -11.45 -17.34
N ALA A 184 21.89 -10.37 -16.80
CA ALA A 184 20.47 -10.33 -16.48
C ALA A 184 19.64 -10.07 -17.75
N LEU A 185 18.55 -10.82 -17.89
CA LEU A 185 17.62 -10.68 -19.01
C LEU A 185 16.95 -9.30 -18.98
N VAL A 186 17.20 -8.50 -20.02
CA VAL A 186 16.54 -7.22 -20.26
C VAL A 186 15.26 -7.40 -21.06
N GLY A 187 15.24 -8.34 -22.01
CA GLY A 187 14.06 -8.68 -22.79
C GLY A 187 14.38 -9.29 -24.15
N HIS A 188 13.41 -9.21 -25.06
CA HIS A 188 13.51 -9.79 -26.40
C HIS A 188 13.31 -8.72 -27.48
N ALA A 189 14.04 -8.85 -28.58
CA ALA A 189 14.04 -7.92 -29.69
C ALA A 189 13.97 -8.65 -31.04
N SER A 190 13.47 -7.96 -32.07
CA SER A 190 13.36 -8.50 -33.43
C SER A 190 14.63 -8.31 -34.27
N SER A 191 15.54 -7.44 -33.84
CA SER A 191 16.79 -7.13 -34.54
C SER A 191 17.85 -6.61 -33.58
N TYR A 192 19.13 -6.60 -34.00
CA TYR A 192 20.22 -5.97 -33.26
C TYR A 192 19.96 -4.49 -32.95
N ARG A 193 19.37 -3.74 -33.90
CA ARG A 193 18.99 -2.33 -33.69
C ARG A 193 17.91 -2.17 -32.63
N ALA A 194 16.92 -3.06 -32.62
CA ALA A 194 15.88 -3.06 -31.60
C ALA A 194 16.43 -3.46 -30.23
N ALA A 195 17.35 -4.44 -30.19
CA ALA A 195 18.02 -4.86 -28.98
C ALA A 195 18.85 -3.73 -28.35
N ALA A 196 19.64 -3.03 -29.15
CA ALA A 196 20.43 -1.89 -28.71
C ALA A 196 19.59 -0.76 -28.12
N ARG A 197 18.44 -0.46 -28.75
CA ARG A 197 17.49 0.54 -28.25
C ARG A 197 16.77 0.10 -26.98
N LEU A 198 16.47 -1.19 -26.87
CA LEU A 198 15.84 -1.77 -25.68
C LEU A 198 16.80 -1.64 -24.48
N LEU A 199 18.06 -1.98 -24.68
CA LEU A 199 19.10 -1.86 -23.67
C LEU A 199 19.31 -0.41 -23.21
N ALA A 200 19.37 0.54 -24.16
CA ALA A 200 19.42 1.97 -23.83
C ALA A 200 18.27 2.43 -22.93
N ARG A 201 17.04 1.97 -23.21
CA ARG A 201 15.85 2.30 -22.42
C ARG A 201 15.85 1.64 -21.05
N TYR A 202 16.34 0.40 -20.96
CA TYR A 202 16.50 -0.31 -19.69
C TYR A 202 17.41 0.46 -18.72
N HIS A 203 18.48 1.04 -19.24
CA HIS A 203 19.39 1.90 -18.48
C HIS A 203 18.91 3.36 -18.30
N GLY A 204 17.69 3.68 -18.74
CA GLY A 204 17.07 5.00 -18.54
C GLY A 204 17.49 6.09 -19.52
N TYR A 205 18.22 5.77 -20.59
CA TYR A 205 18.67 6.73 -21.60
C TYR A 205 17.70 6.88 -22.77
N THR A 206 17.77 8.03 -23.44
CA THR A 206 17.17 8.19 -24.78
C THR A 206 18.08 7.51 -25.80
N PRO A 207 17.60 6.52 -26.58
CA PRO A 207 18.44 5.82 -27.53
C PRO A 207 18.85 6.73 -28.69
N GLY A 208 20.16 6.87 -28.90
CA GLY A 208 20.72 7.57 -30.05
C GLY A 208 20.74 6.73 -31.34
N PRO A 209 21.43 7.21 -32.38
CA PRO A 209 21.65 6.44 -33.60
C PRO A 209 22.41 5.14 -33.29
N VAL A 210 22.10 4.07 -34.03
CA VAL A 210 22.75 2.76 -33.85
C VAL A 210 23.60 2.46 -35.07
N GLU A 211 24.89 2.24 -34.85
CA GLU A 211 25.85 1.75 -35.83
C GLU A 211 26.08 0.27 -35.59
N ILE A 212 26.07 -0.52 -36.65
CA ILE A 212 26.24 -1.97 -36.58
C ILE A 212 27.48 -2.33 -37.35
N GLU A 213 28.55 -2.60 -36.62
CA GLU A 213 29.78 -3.15 -37.16
C GLU A 213 29.61 -4.66 -37.32
N HIS A 214 30.06 -5.16 -38.46
CA HIS A 214 30.04 -6.57 -38.76
C HIS A 214 31.49 -7.02 -38.85
N GLU A 215 31.98 -7.78 -37.87
CA GLU A 215 33.28 -8.46 -37.96
C GLU A 215 33.16 -9.69 -38.89
N HIS A 216 32.80 -9.46 -40.16
CA HIS A 216 32.85 -10.46 -41.22
C HIS A 216 33.85 -10.07 -42.30
N ARG A 217 35.10 -9.77 -41.91
CA ARG A 217 36.20 -9.66 -42.87
C ARG A 217 37.52 -10.35 -42.55
N ALA A 218 37.66 -11.05 -41.45
CA ALA A 218 38.80 -11.94 -41.25
C ALA A 218 38.30 -13.28 -40.70
N HIS A 219 38.86 -14.39 -41.16
CA HIS A 219 38.47 -15.78 -40.87
C HIS A 219 37.50 -16.42 -41.88
N ARG A 220 37.77 -16.23 -43.17
CA ARG A 220 37.66 -17.36 -44.12
C ARG A 220 38.80 -18.34 -43.80
N ARG A 221 38.46 -19.57 -43.41
CA ARG A 221 39.24 -20.73 -43.84
C ARG A 221 38.74 -21.18 -45.21
#